data_AF-A0A1J3F8C7-F1
#
_entry.id   AF-A0A1J3F8C7-F1
#
_cell.length_a   1.000
_cell.length_b   1.000
_cell.length_c   1.000
_cell.angle_alpha   90.00
_cell.angle_beta   90.00
_cell.angle_gamma   90.00
#
_symmetry.space_group_name_H-M   'P 1'
#
loop_
_entity.id
_entity.type
_entity.pdbx_description
1 polymer ?
#
loop_
_entity_poly.entity_id
_entity_poly.type
_entity_poly.pdbx_seq_one_letter_code
_entity_poly.pdbx_strand_id
1 'polypeptide(L)'
;RDIDGRRKCYKQDWILGIKTGIRILAPTCYIFFASSLPVVAFGEQLSKHTGGALSAVETLASTSICGIIHSIFGGQPLLILGVAEPTIIM
;
A
#
# COMPACT_ATOMS: atom_id res chain seq x y z
N ARG A 1 0.02 -24.40 -8.90
CA ARG A 1 -1.31 -24.04 -9.46
C ARG A 1 -1.55 -22.53 -9.40
N ASP A 2 -1.36 -21.87 -8.25
CA ASP A 2 -1.68 -20.44 -8.12
C ASP A 2 -0.76 -19.51 -8.92
N ILE A 3 0.56 -19.77 -8.93
CA ILE A 3 1.54 -18.96 -9.68
C ILE A 3 1.28 -19.06 -11.19
N ASP A 4 1.01 -20.26 -11.71
CA ASP A 4 0.75 -20.46 -13.15
C ASP A 4 -0.55 -19.80 -13.64
N GLY A 5 -1.58 -19.75 -12.79
CA GLY A 5 -2.81 -19.01 -13.07
C GLY A 5 -2.55 -17.49 -13.09
N ARG A 6 -1.79 -16.98 -12.12
CA ARG A 6 -1.50 -15.54 -11.97
C ARG A 6 -0.54 -15.00 -13.04
N ARG A 7 0.43 -15.80 -13.49
CA ARG A 7 1.50 -15.36 -14.42
C ARG A 7 0.96 -14.83 -15.75
N LYS A 8 -0.14 -15.40 -16.26
CA LYS A 8 -0.81 -14.94 -17.50
C LYS A 8 -1.44 -13.57 -17.30
N CYS A 9 -2.18 -13.39 -16.21
CA CYS A 9 -2.79 -12.10 -15.86
C CYS A 9 -1.74 -11.03 -15.56
N TYR A 10 -0.66 -11.38 -14.87
CA TYR A 10 0.41 -10.44 -14.52
C TYR A 10 1.03 -9.76 -15.76
N LYS A 11 1.33 -10.54 -16.81
CA LYS A 11 1.83 -9.97 -18.08
C LYS A 11 0.81 -9.00 -18.71
N GLN A 12 -0.48 -9.35 -18.62
CA GLN A 12 -1.55 -8.53 -19.17
C GLN A 12 -1.77 -7.25 -18.37
N ASP A 13 -1.64 -7.29 -17.04
CA ASP A 13 -1.79 -6.16 -16.13
C ASP A 13 -0.75 -5.06 -16.43
N TRP A 14 0.52 -5.44 -16.67
CA TRP A 14 1.57 -4.49 -17.06
C TRP A 14 1.30 -3.84 -18.42
N ILE A 15 0.85 -4.61 -19.42
CA ILE A 15 0.53 -4.09 -20.75
C ILE A 15 -0.67 -3.13 -20.68
N LEU A 16 -1.71 -3.50 -19.93
CA LEU A 16 -2.91 -2.67 -19.75
C LEU A 16 -2.61 -1.41 -18.95
N GLY A 17 -1.77 -1.50 -17.91
CA GLY A 17 -1.32 -0.35 -17.12
C GLY A 17 -0.64 0.71 -17.99
N ILE A 18 0.32 0.29 -18.83
CA ILE A 18 1.02 1.21 -19.74
C ILE A 18 0.06 1.78 -20.80
N LYS A 19 -0.84 0.97 -21.35
CA LYS A 19 -1.79 1.40 -22.39
C LYS A 19 -2.83 2.41 -21.88
N THR A 20 -3.16 2.38 -20.59
CA THR A 20 -4.15 3.28 -19.97
C THR A 20 -3.65 4.73 -19.87
N GLY A 21 -2.32 4.95 -19.95
CA GLY A 21 -1.72 6.28 -19.99
C GLY A 21 -2.10 7.14 -18.79
N ILE A 22 -2.50 8.40 -19.03
CA ILE A 22 -2.81 9.36 -17.96
C ILE A 22 -4.09 9.06 -17.17
N ARG A 23 -5.00 8.21 -17.70
CA ARG A 23 -6.28 7.92 -17.04
C ARG A 23 -6.10 7.18 -15.71
N ILE A 24 -4.96 6.50 -15.53
CA ILE A 24 -4.63 5.82 -14.27
C ILE A 24 -4.20 6.79 -13.16
N LEU A 25 -3.84 8.03 -13.50
CA LEU A 25 -3.37 9.02 -12.53
C LEU A 25 -4.46 9.41 -11.54
N ALA A 26 -5.70 9.61 -12.00
CA ALA A 26 -6.83 9.96 -11.15
C ALA A 26 -7.10 8.92 -10.04
N PRO A 27 -7.30 7.62 -10.34
CA PRO A 27 -7.46 6.62 -9.28
C PRO A 27 -6.19 6.43 -8.44
N THR A 28 -4.99 6.57 -9.02
CA THR A 28 -3.74 6.48 -8.25
C THR A 28 -3.63 7.59 -7.21
N CYS A 29 -3.91 8.83 -7.58
CA CYS A 29 -3.91 9.96 -6.65
C CYS A 29 -5.00 9.81 -5.58
N TYR A 30 -6.19 9.34 -5.96
CA TYR A 30 -7.27 9.09 -5.00
C TYR A 30 -6.85 8.07 -3.93
N ILE A 31 -6.32 6.92 -4.36
CA ILE A 31 -5.86 5.87 -3.45
C ILE A 31 -4.69 6.34 -2.60
N PHE A 32 -3.75 7.12 -3.16
CA PHE A 32 -2.63 7.69 -2.40
C PHE A 32 -3.10 8.53 -1.21
N PHE A 33 -4.06 9.43 -1.41
CA PHE A 33 -4.60 10.21 -0.29
C PHE A 33 -5.45 9.35 0.65
N ALA A 34 -6.25 8.44 0.11
CA ALA A 34 -7.07 7.53 0.92
C ALA A 34 -6.21 6.65 1.84
N SER A 35 -5.01 6.24 1.42
CA SER A 35 -4.11 5.40 2.22
C SER A 35 -3.13 6.18 3.10
N SER A 36 -2.73 7.40 2.71
CA SER A 36 -1.76 8.19 3.50
C SER A 36 -2.38 8.85 4.73
N LEU A 37 -3.62 9.35 4.63
CA LEU A 37 -4.34 9.98 5.74
C LEU A 37 -4.46 9.08 7.00
N PRO A 38 -4.95 7.82 6.89
CA PRO A 38 -5.03 6.95 8.06
C PRO A 38 -3.66 6.59 8.63
N VAL A 39 -2.63 6.44 7.78
CA VAL A 39 -1.27 6.15 8.25
C VAL A 39 -0.69 7.29 9.09
N VAL A 40 -0.96 8.55 8.71
CA VAL A 40 -0.55 9.71 9.51
C VAL A 40 -1.31 9.75 10.84
N ALA A 41 -2.63 9.52 10.80
CA ALA A 41 -3.46 9.50 12.01
C ALA A 41 -3.05 8.39 12.99
N PHE A 42 -2.82 7.17 12.50
CA PHE A 42 -2.37 6.05 13.32
C PHE A 42 -0.90 6.16 13.74
N GLY A 43 -0.06 6.77 12.90
CA GLY A 43 1.33 7.05 13.25
C GLY A 43 1.47 8.03 14.41
N GLU A 44 0.58 9.01 14.52
CA GLU A 44 0.53 9.94 15.67
C GLU A 44 0.12 9.23 16.96
N GLN A 45 -0.89 8.36 16.89
CA GLN A 45 -1.30 7.52 18.01
C GLN A 45 -0.16 6.59 18.44
N LEU A 46 0.50 5.92 17.49
CA LEU A 46 1.64 5.06 17.76
C LEU A 46 2.80 5.81 18.41
N SER A 47 3.05 7.05 17.99
CA SER A 47 4.09 7.90 18.59
C SER A 47 3.80 8.23 20.05
N LYS A 48 2.54 8.51 20.39
CA LYS A 48 2.11 8.69 21.79
C LYS A 48 2.27 7.42 22.62
N HIS A 49 1.88 6.26 22.06
CA HIS A 49 1.96 4.98 22.77
C HIS A 49 3.39 4.48 22.97
N THR A 50 4.31 4.81 22.05
CA THR A 50 5.71 4.36 22.09
C THR A 50 6.66 5.39 22.69
N GLY A 51 6.15 6.49 23.26
CA GLY A 51 6.97 7.55 23.84
C GLY A 51 7.89 8.25 22.84
N GLY A 52 7.49 8.31 21.56
CA GLY A 52 8.25 8.93 20.48
C GLY A 52 9.25 8.01 19.77
N ALA A 53 9.29 6.72 20.09
CA ALA A 53 10.19 5.76 19.44
C ALA A 53 9.76 5.40 18.01
N LEU A 54 8.45 5.40 17.72
CA LEU A 54 7.90 5.18 16.38
C LEU A 54 7.02 6.36 15.97
N SER A 55 7.39 7.06 14.91
CA SER A 55 6.65 8.23 14.41
C SER A 55 5.88 7.93 13.13
N ALA A 56 4.94 8.81 12.77
CA ALA A 56 4.17 8.73 11.54
C ALA A 56 5.04 8.61 10.27
N VAL A 57 6.24 9.20 10.29
CA VAL A 57 7.19 9.12 9.16
C VAL A 57 7.72 7.70 8.97
N GLU A 58 8.06 7.00 10.05
CA GLU A 58 8.59 5.64 9.99
C GLU A 58 7.49 4.64 9.60
N THR A 59 6.29 4.84 10.15
CA THR A 59 5.11 4.07 9.77
C THR A 59 4.78 4.25 8.28
N LEU A 60 4.88 5.48 7.77
CA LEU A 60 4.65 5.79 6.35
C LEU A 60 5.73 5.17 5.47
N ALA A 61 7.00 5.27 5.85
CA ALA A 61 8.11 4.65 5.13
C ALA A 61 7.94 3.12 5.05
N SER A 62 7.65 2.47 6.19
CA SER A 62 7.43 1.03 6.27
C SER A 62 6.24 0.57 5.41
N THR A 63 5.12 1.28 5.50
CA THR A 63 3.91 1.00 4.70
C THR A 63 4.18 1.17 3.20
N SER A 64 4.95 2.19 2.83
CA SER A 64 5.30 2.46 1.43
C SER A 64 6.19 1.37 0.84
N ILE A 65 7.25 0.95 1.57
CA ILE A 65 8.16 -0.11 1.13
C ILE A 65 7.40 -1.42 0.99
N CYS A 66 6.61 -1.79 2.00
CA CYS A 66 5.84 -3.03 1.98
C CYS A 66 4.76 -3.01 0.87
N GLY A 67 4.13 -1.86 0.63
CA GLY A 67 3.20 -1.65 -0.46
C GLY A 67 3.83 -1.81 -1.85
N ILE A 68 5.05 -1.31 -2.06
CA ILE A 68 5.79 -1.49 -3.34
C ILE A 68 6.12 -2.97 -3.56
N ILE A 69 6.66 -3.64 -2.53
CA ILE A 69 6.98 -5.07 -2.61
C ILE A 69 5.71 -5.88 -2.90
N HIS A 70 4.61 -5.60 -2.20
CA HIS A 70 3.32 -6.26 -2.42
C HIS A 70 2.75 -5.95 -3.81
N SER A 71 2.92 -4.74 -4.34
CA SER A 71 2.42 -4.39 -5.68
C SER A 71 3.16 -5.16 -6.79
N ILE A 72 4.43 -5.47 -6.59
CA ILE A 72 5.25 -6.19 -7.57
C ILE A 72 5.05 -7.72 -7.48
N PHE A 73 5.05 -8.27 -6.26
CA PHE A 73 5.05 -9.72 -6.02
C PHE A 73 3.71 -10.28 -5.52
N GLY A 74 2.75 -9.42 -5.22
CA GLY A 74 1.47 -9.80 -4.61
C GLY A 74 0.60 -10.63 -5.53
N GLY A 75 -0.10 -11.60 -4.93
CA GLY A 75 -1.12 -12.40 -5.61
C GLY A 75 -2.42 -11.64 -5.88
N GLN A 76 -2.55 -10.37 -5.49
CA GLN A 76 -3.74 -9.55 -5.74
C GLN A 76 -3.37 -8.06 -5.83
N PRO A 77 -3.24 -7.47 -7.03
CA PRO A 77 -2.77 -6.10 -7.24
C PRO A 77 -3.76 -5.02 -6.80
N LEU A 78 -5.03 -5.38 -6.54
CA LEU A 78 -6.05 -4.47 -5.99
C LEU A 78 -6.01 -4.37 -4.46
N LEU A 79 -5.16 -5.16 -3.79
CA LEU A 79 -5.03 -5.11 -2.34
C LEU A 79 -4.15 -3.94 -1.93
N ILE A 80 -4.68 -3.06 -1.09
CA ILE A 80 -3.94 -1.93 -0.52
C ILE A 80 -3.48 -2.31 0.88
N LEU A 81 -2.17 -2.31 1.08
CA LEU A 81 -1.56 -2.57 2.37
C LEU A 81 -1.53 -1.27 3.19
N GLY A 82 -1.99 -1.32 4.43
CA GLY A 82 -2.02 -0.18 5.34
C GLY A 82 -1.95 -0.63 6.80
N VAL A 83 -1.72 0.33 7.69
CA VAL A 83 -1.78 0.12 9.13
C VAL A 83 -3.23 0.20 9.60
N ALA A 84 -3.62 -0.75 10.44
CA ALA A 84 -4.95 -0.81 11.04
C ALA A 84 -4.85 -0.73 12.57
N GLU A 85 -5.93 -0.28 13.23
CA GLU A 85 -6.01 -0.18 14.71
C GLU A 85 -5.55 -1.43 15.47
N PRO A 86 -5.85 -2.68 15.06
CA PRO A 86 -5.39 -3.86 15.79
C PRO A 86 -3.86 -3.98 15.84
N THR A 87 -3.14 -3.35 14.91
CA THR A 87 -1.68 -3.39 14.83
C THR A 87 -1.00 -2.41 15.78
N ILE A 88 -1.70 -1.38 16.24
CA ILE A 88 -1.17 -0.36 17.17
C ILE A 88 -1.53 -0.63 18.63
N ILE A 89 -2.52 -1.51 18.89
CA ILE A 89 -3.03 -1.83 20.24
C ILE A 89 -2.48 -3.16 20.78
N MET A 90 -2.03 -4.07 19.90
CA MET A 90 -1.39 -5.35 20.26
C MET A 90 0.10 -5.18 20.51
#